data_AF-A0A968SIX7-F1
#
_entry.id   AF-A0A968SIX7-F1
#
_cell.length_a   1.000
_cell.length_b   1.000
_cell.length_c   1.000
_cell.angle_alpha   90.00
_cell.angle_beta   90.00
_cell.angle_gamma   90.00
#
_symmetry.space_group_name_H-M   'P 1'
#
loop_
_entity.id
_entity.type
_entity.pdbx_description
1 polymer ?
#
loop_
_entity_poly.entity_id
_entity_poly.type
_entity_poly.pdbx_seq_one_letter_code
_entity_poly.pdbx_strand_id
1 'polypeptide(L)' 'MLKKLHHGLIVSCQAPADSPLHNPTIIAAMAKAAVNQGAVAVRIDSPSHIH' A
#
# COMPACT_ATOMS: atom_id res chain seq x y z
N MET A 1 -9.19 15.03 -7.02
CA MET A 1 -8.48 13.79 -6.61
C MET A 1 -9.29 12.54 -6.91
N LEU A 2 -10.55 12.45 -6.48
CA LEU A 2 -11.43 11.27 -6.66
C LEU A 2 -11.60 10.79 -8.12
N LYS A 3 -11.59 11.68 -9.12
CA LYS A 3 -11.64 11.29 -10.54
C LYS A 3 -10.54 10.32 -10.96
N LYS A 4 -9.35 10.39 -10.35
CA LYS A 4 -8.23 9.47 -10.63
C LYS A 4 -8.45 8.06 -10.07
N LEU A 5 -9.36 7.91 -9.12
CA LEU A 5 -9.68 6.62 -8.50
C LEU A 5 -10.82 5.89 -9.22
N HIS A 6 -11.57 6.60 -10.07
CA HIS A 6 -12.73 6.03 -10.76
C HIS A 6 -12.30 4.87 -11.68
N HIS A 7 -12.94 3.70 -11.51
CA HIS A 7 -12.58 2.43 -12.17
C HIS A 7 -11.16 1.92 -11.92
N GLY A 8 -10.41 2.48 -10.97
CA GLY A 8 -9.07 2.03 -10.62
C GLY A 8 -9.04 1.08 -9.43
N LEU A 9 -8.00 0.24 -9.35
CA LEU A 9 -7.75 -0.64 -8.20
C LEU A 9 -7.01 0.12 -7.09
N ILE A 10 -7.55 0.09 -5.88
CA ILE A 10 -6.85 0.54 -4.66
C ILE A 10 -6.43 -0.71 -3.87
N VAL A 11 -5.14 -0.87 -3.62
CA VAL A 11 -4.61 -2.02 -2.85
C VAL A 11 -4.35 -1.61 -1.41
N SER A 12 -4.84 -2.40 -0.45
CA SER A 12 -4.54 -2.19 0.97
C SER A 12 -3.24 -2.92 1.33
N CYS A 13 -2.17 -2.17 1.63
CA CYS A 13 -0.86 -2.69 1.99
C CYS A 13 -0.64 -2.51 3.50
N GLN A 14 -1.04 -3.51 4.28
CA GLN A 14 -1.01 -3.49 5.75
C GLN A 14 -0.95 -4.92 6.29
N ALA A 15 -0.41 -5.09 7.50
CA ALA A 15 -0.29 -6.38 8.17
C ALA A 15 -0.60 -6.24 9.67
N PRO A 16 -1.08 -7.29 10.36
CA PRO A 16 -1.17 -7.33 11.83
C PRO A 16 0.18 -7.09 12.51
N ALA A 17 0.22 -6.46 13.68
CA ALA A 17 1.46 -6.06 14.35
C ALA A 17 2.40 -7.23 14.72
N ASP A 18 1.84 -8.42 14.92
CA ASP A 18 2.55 -9.68 15.20
C ASP A 18 3.03 -10.41 13.94
N SER A 19 2.64 -9.92 12.75
CA SER A 19 3.06 -10.50 11.48
C SER A 19 4.50 -10.07 11.14
N PRO A 20 5.33 -10.98 10.60
CA PRO A 20 6.63 -10.60 10.04
C PRO A 20 6.51 -9.59 8.87
N LEU A 21 5.32 -9.47 8.27
CA LEU A 21 5.04 -8.49 7.21
C LEU A 21 4.78 -7.08 7.76
N HIS A 22 4.63 -6.89 9.08
CA HIS A 22 4.50 -5.57 9.73
C HIS A 22 5.86 -4.87 9.87
N ASN A 23 6.68 -4.96 8.83
CA ASN A 23 7.93 -4.24 8.72
C ASN A 23 7.75 -3.10 7.71
N PRO A 24 8.14 -1.85 8.05
CA PRO A 24 8.04 -0.70 7.14
C PRO A 24 8.57 -0.95 5.73
N THR A 25 9.73 -1.58 5.63
CA THR A 25 10.39 -1.86 4.34
C THR A 25 9.59 -2.88 3.52
N ILE A 26 8.99 -3.87 4.18
CA ILE A 26 8.14 -4.87 3.51
C ILE A 26 6.84 -4.23 3.03
N ILE A 27 6.19 -3.41 3.86
CA ILE A 27 4.96 -2.70 3.47
C ILE A 27 5.23 -1.75 2.30
N ALA A 28 6.32 -0.98 2.34
CA ALA A 28 6.73 -0.12 1.25
C ALA A 28 6.99 -0.91 -0.05
N ALA A 29 7.66 -2.07 0.05
CA ALA A 29 7.89 -2.95 -1.10
C ALA A 29 6.58 -3.51 -1.67
N MET A 30 5.62 -3.92 -0.83
CA MET A 30 4.29 -4.34 -1.26
C MET A 30 3.52 -3.21 -1.96
N ALA A 31 3.56 -2.00 -1.40
CA ALA A 31 2.94 -0.82 -2.00
C ALA A 31 3.56 -0.49 -3.37
N LYS A 32 4.89 -0.57 -3.47
CA LYS A 32 5.61 -0.38 -4.72
C LYS A 32 5.24 -1.42 -5.77
N ALA A 33 5.13 -2.68 -5.37
CA ALA A 33 4.67 -3.76 -6.25
C ALA A 33 3.24 -3.51 -6.74
N ALA A 34 2.32 -3.12 -5.86
CA ALA A 34 0.94 -2.81 -6.24
C ALA A 34 0.87 -1.70 -7.31
N VAL A 35 1.61 -0.61 -7.12
CA VAL A 35 1.69 0.49 -8.09
C VAL A 35 2.30 0.03 -9.41
N ASN A 36 3.38 -0.75 -9.36
CA ASN A 36 4.01 -1.30 -10.57
C ASN A 36 3.05 -2.18 -11.39
N GLN A 37 2.09 -2.83 -10.74
CA GLN A 37 1.07 -3.68 -11.37
C GLN A 37 -0.25 -2.95 -11.67
N GLY A 38 -0.26 -1.61 -11.63
CA GLY A 38 -1.40 -0.81 -12.11
C GLY A 38 -2.41 -0.42 -11.03
N ALA A 39 -2.10 -0.58 -9.74
CA ALA A 39 -2.91 0.05 -8.70
C ALA A 39 -2.87 1.58 -8.85
N VAL A 40 -4.03 2.24 -8.80
CA VAL A 40 -4.14 3.70 -8.90
C VAL A 40 -3.88 4.41 -7.58
N ALA A 41 -3.94 3.67 -6.47
CA ALA A 41 -3.59 4.12 -5.13
C ALA A 41 -3.31 2.92 -4.22
N VAL A 42 -2.66 3.20 -3.09
CA VAL A 42 -2.47 2.24 -1.99
C VAL A 42 -3.04 2.82 -0.70
N ARG A 43 -3.57 1.95 0.17
CA ARG A 43 -3.92 2.29 1.54
C ARG A 43 -2.89 1.68 2.48
N ILE A 44 -2.25 2.53 3.27
CA ILE A 44 -1.21 2.16 4.23
C ILE A 44 -1.65 2.65 5.62
N ASP A 45 -1.42 1.83 6.63
CA ASP A 45 -1.57 2.22 8.02
C ASP A 45 -0.26 2.78 8.57
N SER A 46 -0.32 3.79 9.44
CA SER A 46 0.79 4.48 10.11
C SER A 46 1.80 5.22 9.21
N PRO A 47 2.25 6.45 9.57
CA PRO A 47 3.23 7.21 8.78
C PRO A 47 4.59 6.50 8.62
N SER A 48 4.98 5.68 9.60
CA SER A 48 6.23 4.92 9.57
C SER A 48 6.29 3.88 8.45
N HIS A 49 5.19 3.59 7.77
CA HIS A 49 5.14 2.64 6.65
C HIS A 49 5.15 3.34 5.28
N ILE A 50 5.29 4.67 5.23
CA ILE A 50 5.29 5.48 4.02
C ILE A 50 6.73 5.98 3.77
N HIS A 51 7.49 5.21 2.98
CA HIS A 51 8.88 5.50 2.60
C HIS A 51 9.04 5.62 1.09
#